data_AF-A0A849AEG6-F1
#
_entry.id   AF-A0A849AEG6-F1
#
_cell.length_a   1.000
_cell.length_b   1.000
_cell.length_c   1.000
_cell.angle_alpha   90.00
_cell.angle_beta   90.00
_cell.angle_gamma   90.00
#
_symmetry.space_group_name_H-M   'P 1'
#
loop_
_entity.id
_entity.type
_entity.pdbx_description
1 polymer ?
#
loop_
_entity_poly.entity_id
_entity_poly.type
_entity_poly.pdbx_seq_one_letter_code
_entity_poly.pdbx_strand_id
1 'polypeptide(L)'
;MSNQGGGPQGPPEQPGGQPHQSGGQPWNTGGQPTGPNTGPTMPNPQESYYSRYSAQSGEGIDVPKPGGGPGGTGSRGKTLIALAVVLAVVVAAVAVFALTRGNDSSQTAGSSTGGRTPDRAPVTATTWTNPTQAAGGRALQAGWQSMSGSTFVSGQYDVPTAGWTLGEPGDIRGYADSNGKPLITARAPSGYAEGFCAADKKSDSAWVGLVKIGKRDPSDAGPDVTQRFADAIALKKDGTKAPMGKLSAAKQIKVNQGALPALEYTVTIQVGDPDKCDKPGAQYEVRTATYSASGESAMLVVIRRLGVAKELPAADADKIIGTLRPQS
;
A
#
# COMPACT_ATOMS: atom_id res chain seq x y z
N MET A 1 -26.67 -22.22 -30.97
CA MET A 1 -27.32 -23.39 -30.35
C MET A 1 -28.40 -22.87 -29.43
N SER A 2 -29.64 -23.07 -29.85
CA SER A 2 -30.86 -22.68 -29.13
C SER A 2 -31.05 -23.59 -27.92
N ASN A 3 -31.42 -23.03 -26.77
CA ASN A 3 -32.30 -23.77 -25.87
C ASN A 3 -33.19 -22.84 -25.04
N GLN A 4 -34.47 -23.20 -25.06
CA GLN A 4 -35.60 -22.54 -24.42
C GLN A 4 -35.78 -23.06 -22.99
N GLY A 5 -36.43 -22.24 -22.15
CA GLY A 5 -37.52 -22.70 -21.28
C GLY A 5 -37.18 -23.14 -19.86
N GLY A 6 -37.76 -22.45 -18.88
CA GLY A 6 -37.86 -22.89 -17.49
C GLY A 6 -38.23 -21.74 -16.55
N GLY A 7 -39.53 -21.61 -16.23
CA GLY A 7 -40.10 -20.51 -15.46
C GLY A 7 -39.77 -20.49 -13.95
N PRO A 8 -40.21 -19.44 -13.23
CA PRO A 8 -39.82 -19.19 -11.84
C PRO A 8 -40.68 -19.99 -10.84
N GLN A 9 -40.01 -20.73 -9.95
CA GLN A 9 -40.61 -21.27 -8.72
C GLN A 9 -40.51 -20.20 -7.62
N GLY A 10 -41.65 -19.83 -7.06
CA GLY A 10 -41.74 -18.87 -5.95
C GLY A 10 -41.23 -19.43 -4.61
N PRO A 11 -40.95 -18.56 -3.63
CA PRO A 11 -40.48 -18.97 -2.31
C PRO A 11 -41.63 -19.51 -1.43
N PRO A 12 -41.38 -20.52 -0.58
CA PRO A 12 -42.36 -20.99 0.40
C PRO A 12 -42.55 -19.99 1.54
N GLU A 13 -43.83 -19.77 1.89
CA GLU A 13 -44.30 -19.06 3.07
C GLU A 13 -43.82 -19.71 4.37
N GLN A 14 -43.41 -18.89 5.34
CA GLN A 14 -43.05 -19.33 6.69
C GLN A 14 -44.06 -18.74 7.71
N PRO A 15 -44.80 -19.57 8.47
CA PRO A 15 -45.80 -19.11 9.42
C PRO A 15 -45.31 -19.04 10.88
N GLY A 16 -45.74 -18.00 11.61
CA GLY A 16 -45.69 -17.86 13.08
C GLY A 16 -44.40 -17.22 13.60
N GLY A 17 -44.38 -16.19 14.46
CA GLY A 17 -45.36 -15.69 15.41
C GLY A 17 -44.80 -15.80 16.82
N GLN A 18 -44.23 -14.72 17.38
CA GLN A 18 -44.10 -14.52 18.83
C GLN A 18 -44.03 -13.01 19.17
N PRO A 19 -44.94 -12.48 20.00
CA PRO A 19 -44.83 -11.14 20.58
C PRO A 19 -44.14 -11.22 21.95
N HIS A 20 -43.06 -10.46 22.16
CA HIS A 20 -42.51 -10.30 23.51
C HIS A 20 -42.12 -8.86 23.88
N GLN A 21 -42.92 -8.38 24.83
CA GLN A 21 -42.60 -7.61 26.03
C GLN A 21 -41.94 -6.23 25.89
N SER A 22 -42.85 -5.25 25.93
CA SER A 22 -42.71 -3.96 26.60
C SER A 22 -42.21 -4.11 28.05
N GLY A 23 -41.07 -3.49 28.36
CA GLY A 23 -40.59 -3.29 29.73
C GLY A 23 -39.96 -1.91 29.85
N GLY A 24 -40.71 -0.97 30.43
CA GLY A 24 -40.25 0.40 30.69
C GLY A 24 -39.24 0.48 31.84
N GLN A 25 -38.34 1.45 31.75
CA GLN A 25 -37.51 1.92 32.85
C GLN A 25 -37.64 3.46 32.94
N PRO A 26 -38.01 4.02 34.10
CA PRO A 26 -38.15 5.45 34.30
C PRO A 26 -36.78 6.14 34.41
N TRP A 27 -36.58 7.21 33.64
CA TRP A 27 -35.43 8.09 33.77
C TRP A 27 -35.56 8.95 35.02
N ASN A 28 -34.60 8.75 35.93
CA ASN A 28 -34.45 9.52 37.15
C ASN A 28 -33.72 10.83 36.86
N THR A 29 -34.40 11.95 37.12
CA THR A 29 -33.89 13.33 37.10
C THR A 29 -33.22 13.68 38.43
N GLY A 30 -31.96 14.16 38.38
CA GLY A 30 -31.42 15.02 39.44
C GLY A 30 -29.95 14.79 39.77
N GLY A 31 -29.10 15.79 39.51
CA GLY A 31 -27.79 15.91 40.15
C GLY A 31 -26.66 16.50 39.28
N GLN A 32 -26.57 17.82 39.24
CA GLN A 32 -25.31 18.59 39.10
C GLN A 32 -25.10 19.28 40.47
N PRO A 33 -23.88 19.70 40.94
CA PRO A 33 -22.67 19.94 40.14
C PRO A 33 -21.30 19.69 40.84
N THR A 34 -20.24 20.02 40.08
CA THR A 34 -18.87 20.44 40.45
C THR A 34 -17.80 19.43 40.89
N GLY A 35 -16.81 19.25 40.01
CA GLY A 35 -15.44 18.82 40.35
C GLY A 35 -14.57 18.64 39.09
N PRO A 36 -13.37 19.27 38.98
CA PRO A 36 -12.45 18.98 37.89
C PRO A 36 -11.79 17.63 38.16
N ASN A 37 -12.34 16.58 37.54
CA ASN A 37 -11.79 15.23 37.64
C ASN A 37 -10.66 15.10 36.59
N THR A 38 -9.43 15.42 37.00
CA THR A 38 -8.22 15.04 36.26
C THR A 38 -7.99 13.54 36.45
N GLY A 39 -8.80 12.73 35.75
CA GLY A 39 -8.53 11.31 35.60
C GLY A 39 -7.27 11.08 34.78
N PRO A 40 -6.58 9.94 34.95
CA PRO A 40 -5.39 9.61 34.17
C PRO A 40 -5.77 9.61 32.69
N THR A 41 -5.18 10.54 31.93
CA THR A 41 -5.24 10.57 30.48
C THR A 41 -4.67 9.24 29.99
N MET A 42 -5.53 8.33 29.54
CA MET A 42 -5.06 7.12 28.87
C MET A 42 -4.28 7.57 27.63
N PRO A 43 -3.00 7.17 27.49
CA PRO A 43 -2.23 7.55 26.32
C PRO A 43 -2.95 7.06 25.07
N ASN A 44 -3.07 7.92 24.07
CA ASN A 44 -3.62 7.54 22.78
C ASN A 44 -2.86 6.29 22.29
N PRO A 45 -3.51 5.13 22.10
CA PRO A 45 -2.81 3.90 21.72
C PRO A 45 -2.07 4.01 20.39
N GLN A 46 -2.34 5.05 19.58
CA GLN A 46 -1.56 5.36 18.39
C GLN A 46 -0.18 5.97 18.69
N GLU A 47 -0.01 6.78 19.75
CA GLU A 47 1.29 7.41 20.04
C GLU A 47 2.34 6.42 20.57
N SER A 48 1.91 5.44 21.38
CA SER A 48 2.81 4.37 21.85
C SER A 48 3.23 3.43 20.71
N TYR A 49 2.44 3.36 19.63
CA TYR A 49 2.76 2.59 18.43
C TYR A 49 3.84 3.28 17.58
N TYR A 50 3.70 4.57 17.27
CA TYR A 50 4.70 5.29 16.46
C TYR A 50 6.04 5.44 17.17
N SER A 51 6.04 5.66 18.48
CA SER A 51 7.27 5.79 19.26
C SER A 51 8.11 4.50 19.31
N ARG A 52 7.47 3.32 19.29
CA ARG A 52 8.19 2.04 19.24
C ARG A 52 8.90 1.81 17.90
N TYR A 53 8.32 2.27 16.80
CA TYR A 53 8.88 2.05 15.46
C TYR A 53 9.79 3.18 14.97
N SER A 54 9.59 4.43 15.41
CA SER A 54 10.56 5.51 15.15
C SER A 54 11.92 5.23 15.80
N ALA A 55 11.95 4.48 16.90
CA ALA A 55 13.19 4.00 17.51
C ALA A 55 13.87 2.87 16.70
N GLN A 56 13.13 2.15 15.85
CA GLN A 56 13.63 1.01 15.07
C GLN A 56 14.00 1.39 13.63
N SER A 57 13.51 2.52 13.11
CA SER A 57 13.90 3.07 11.80
C SER A 57 15.16 3.94 11.85
N GLY A 58 15.87 3.96 12.98
CA GLY A 58 17.12 4.69 13.15
C GLY A 58 18.19 4.22 12.18
N GLU A 59 18.65 5.13 11.32
CA GLU A 59 19.91 5.05 10.61
C GLU A 59 21.04 4.75 11.60
N GLY A 60 21.49 3.50 11.61
CA GLY A 60 22.47 2.99 12.57
C GLY A 60 22.55 1.48 12.47
N ILE A 61 23.13 0.97 11.38
CA ILE A 61 23.48 -0.45 11.28
C ILE A 61 24.64 -0.71 12.23
N ASP A 62 24.35 -1.26 13.41
CA ASP A 62 25.31 -2.01 14.20
C ASP A 62 25.08 -3.49 13.91
N VAL A 63 26.00 -4.09 13.13
CA VAL A 63 25.98 -5.51 12.77
C VAL A 63 26.47 -6.30 13.99
N PRO A 64 25.70 -7.26 14.53
CA PRO A 64 26.24 -8.15 15.55
C PRO A 64 27.38 -8.98 14.95
N LYS A 65 28.58 -8.76 15.50
CA LYS A 65 29.78 -9.58 15.28
C LYS A 65 29.47 -11.05 15.62
N PRO A 66 29.86 -12.03 14.78
CA PRO A 66 29.75 -13.44 15.16
C PRO A 66 30.79 -13.75 16.24
N GLY A 67 30.37 -13.82 17.50
CA GLY A 67 31.07 -14.61 18.53
C GLY A 67 30.69 -16.07 18.30
N GLY A 68 31.62 -17.00 18.09
CA GLY A 68 32.70 -17.33 19.02
C GLY A 68 32.19 -18.45 19.93
N GLY A 69 32.35 -19.71 19.50
CA GLY A 69 32.04 -20.89 20.32
C GLY A 69 32.96 -21.02 21.54
N PRO A 70 32.72 -22.00 22.44
CA PRO A 70 33.37 -23.30 22.24
C PRO A 70 32.64 -24.55 22.78
N GLY A 71 33.00 -25.71 22.22
CA GLY A 71 32.97 -27.05 22.84
C GLY A 71 31.70 -27.88 22.55
N GLY A 72 31.72 -29.09 21.98
CA GLY A 72 32.81 -30.03 21.70
C GLY A 72 32.44 -31.41 22.25
N THR A 73 32.19 -32.40 21.38
CA THR A 73 32.60 -33.83 21.51
C THR A 73 31.94 -34.68 20.40
N GLY A 74 32.74 -35.44 19.65
CA GLY A 74 32.23 -36.65 18.97
C GLY A 74 32.70 -36.95 17.55
N SER A 75 33.84 -37.65 17.43
CA SER A 75 34.04 -38.82 16.55
C SER A 75 34.22 -38.66 15.00
N ARG A 76 35.51 -38.63 14.62
CA ARG A 76 36.21 -39.50 13.61
C ARG A 76 35.65 -39.61 12.18
N GLY A 77 36.40 -39.02 11.24
CA GLY A 77 36.45 -39.44 9.83
C GLY A 77 37.55 -38.68 9.08
N LYS A 78 38.65 -39.37 8.74
CA LYS A 78 39.80 -38.81 8.01
C LYS A 78 39.49 -38.77 6.51
N THR A 79 39.60 -37.62 5.86
CA THR A 79 39.93 -37.55 4.42
C THR A 79 40.72 -36.27 4.15
N LEU A 80 41.98 -36.47 3.73
CA LEU A 80 42.90 -35.45 3.23
C LEU A 80 42.86 -35.45 1.69
N ILE A 81 43.35 -34.34 1.12
CA ILE A 81 43.72 -33.99 -0.28
C ILE A 81 42.90 -32.75 -0.70
N ALA A 82 43.38 -31.49 -0.68
CA ALA A 82 44.63 -30.83 -1.09
C ALA A 82 44.64 -30.32 -2.55
N LEU A 83 45.04 -29.03 -2.67
CA LEU A 83 45.36 -28.20 -3.86
C LEU A 83 44.21 -27.75 -4.77
N ALA A 84 44.24 -26.59 -5.42
CA ALA A 84 44.88 -25.26 -5.29
C ALA A 84 44.42 -24.49 -6.54
N VAL A 85 44.33 -23.15 -6.47
CA VAL A 85 44.95 -22.19 -7.42
C VAL A 85 44.26 -20.83 -7.28
N VAL A 86 45.13 -19.86 -7.03
CA VAL A 86 44.95 -18.43 -6.90
C VAL A 86 44.71 -17.80 -8.28
N LEU A 87 43.76 -16.87 -8.39
CA LEU A 87 43.92 -15.76 -9.32
C LEU A 87 43.38 -14.48 -8.69
N ALA A 88 44.31 -13.61 -8.30
CA ALA A 88 44.05 -12.24 -7.91
C ALA A 88 44.05 -11.37 -9.17
N VAL A 89 43.05 -10.51 -9.32
CA VAL A 89 43.14 -9.31 -10.17
C VAL A 89 42.63 -8.13 -9.36
N VAL A 90 43.59 -7.31 -8.97
CA VAL A 90 43.40 -5.95 -8.45
C VAL A 90 43.39 -5.01 -9.66
N VAL A 91 42.33 -4.23 -9.84
CA VAL A 91 42.43 -2.92 -10.48
C VAL A 91 41.64 -1.93 -9.63
N ALA A 92 42.42 -1.09 -8.94
CA ALA A 92 41.97 0.11 -8.27
C ALA A 92 41.74 1.22 -9.30
N ALA A 93 40.67 1.99 -9.14
CA ALA A 93 40.61 3.37 -9.60
C ALA A 93 39.92 4.21 -8.53
N VAL A 94 40.76 4.87 -7.75
CA VAL A 94 40.44 5.90 -6.77
C VAL A 94 40.19 7.20 -7.54
N ALA A 95 39.02 7.81 -7.38
CA ALA A 95 38.81 9.21 -7.73
C ALA A 95 38.68 10.03 -6.44
N VAL A 96 39.80 10.64 -6.05
CA VAL A 96 39.88 11.74 -5.08
C VAL A 96 39.58 13.03 -5.84
N PHE A 97 38.55 13.76 -5.40
CA PHE A 97 38.38 15.18 -5.70
C PHE A 97 37.90 15.84 -4.40
N ALA A 98 38.83 16.29 -3.56
CA ALA A 98 39.19 17.71 -3.41
C ALA A 98 37.95 18.58 -3.16
N LEU A 99 37.50 18.77 -1.90
CA LEU A 99 38.07 19.72 -0.93
C LEU A 99 38.64 20.99 -1.60
N THR A 100 37.75 21.95 -1.83
CA THR A 100 38.13 23.36 -1.90
C THR A 100 37.89 24.02 -0.55
N ARG A 101 39.02 24.44 0.04
CA ARG A 101 39.15 25.29 1.23
C ARG A 101 38.63 26.70 0.95
N GLY A 102 37.99 27.32 1.94
CA GLY A 102 38.54 28.48 2.66
C GLY A 102 37.58 29.66 2.50
N ASN A 103 37.42 30.63 3.40
CA ASN A 103 38.27 31.08 4.49
C ASN A 103 37.39 31.89 5.47
N ASP A 104 37.74 31.86 6.75
CA ASP A 104 37.25 32.79 7.76
C ASP A 104 37.67 34.24 7.44
N SER A 105 36.75 35.18 7.59
CA SER A 105 37.05 36.61 7.76
C SER A 105 35.94 37.27 8.57
N SER A 106 36.29 37.64 9.79
CA SER A 106 35.55 38.53 10.68
C SER A 106 35.49 39.94 10.09
N GLN A 107 34.30 40.49 9.85
CA GLN A 107 34.11 41.94 9.75
C GLN A 107 32.66 42.39 10.03
N THR A 108 32.57 43.20 11.08
CA THR A 108 31.76 44.42 11.21
C THR A 108 30.23 44.32 11.28
N ALA A 109 29.72 44.61 12.48
CA ALA A 109 28.37 45.09 12.71
C ALA A 109 28.15 46.44 12.01
N GLY A 110 27.16 46.50 11.11
CA GLY A 110 26.69 47.72 10.45
C GLY A 110 25.18 47.86 10.61
N SER A 111 24.76 49.01 11.15
CA SER A 111 23.36 49.37 11.41
C SER A 111 22.54 49.60 10.13
N SER A 112 21.28 49.15 10.19
CA SER A 112 20.05 49.71 9.61
C SER A 112 20.06 50.36 8.22
N THR A 113 19.32 49.78 7.27
CA THR A 113 18.43 50.55 6.37
C THR A 113 17.24 49.68 5.95
N GLY A 114 16.02 50.20 6.10
CA GLY A 114 14.77 49.47 5.89
C GLY A 114 14.55 49.02 4.44
N GLY A 115 14.38 47.70 4.26
CA GLY A 115 13.94 47.09 3.02
C GLY A 115 12.43 47.07 2.93
N ARG A 116 11.88 47.79 1.95
CA ARG A 116 10.48 47.77 1.54
C ARG A 116 10.06 46.35 1.17
N THR A 117 9.02 45.84 1.82
CA THR A 117 8.36 44.58 1.48
C THR A 117 7.79 44.68 0.07
N PRO A 118 8.14 43.79 -0.88
CA PRO A 118 7.49 43.76 -2.18
C PRO A 118 6.03 43.37 -1.98
N ASP A 119 5.15 44.25 -2.45
CA ASP A 119 3.70 44.08 -2.44
C ASP A 119 3.35 42.83 -3.25
N ARG A 120 2.89 41.78 -2.56
CA ARG A 120 2.61 40.48 -3.15
C ARG A 120 1.29 40.60 -3.89
N ALA A 121 1.34 40.50 -5.22
CA ALA A 121 0.16 40.53 -6.06
C ALA A 121 -0.95 39.59 -5.52
N PRO A 122 -2.22 40.01 -5.55
CA PRO A 122 -3.33 39.21 -5.04
C PRO A 122 -3.36 37.87 -5.78
N VAL A 123 -3.28 36.78 -5.01
CA VAL A 123 -3.48 35.42 -5.52
C VAL A 123 -4.91 35.32 -6.04
N THR A 124 -5.05 35.27 -7.36
CA THR A 124 -6.33 34.99 -8.03
C THR A 124 -6.81 33.62 -7.55
N ALA A 125 -7.93 33.59 -6.83
CA ALA A 125 -8.57 32.35 -6.43
C ALA A 125 -8.94 31.59 -7.71
N THR A 126 -8.20 30.51 -8.00
CA THR A 126 -8.60 29.56 -9.03
C THR A 126 -9.91 28.94 -8.59
N THR A 127 -10.98 29.27 -9.29
CA THR A 127 -12.32 28.70 -9.12
C THR A 127 -12.20 27.19 -9.29
N TRP A 128 -12.21 26.47 -8.17
CA TRP A 128 -12.29 25.03 -8.16
C TRP A 128 -13.67 24.62 -8.68
N THR A 129 -13.76 24.23 -9.95
CA THR A 129 -14.94 23.55 -10.49
C THR A 129 -15.07 22.20 -9.81
N ASN A 130 -16.19 21.96 -9.13
CA ASN A 130 -16.47 20.71 -8.44
C ASN A 130 -16.34 19.53 -9.43
N PRO A 131 -15.44 18.56 -9.20
CA PRO A 131 -15.41 17.36 -10.02
C PRO A 131 -16.72 16.58 -9.83
N THR A 132 -17.25 16.08 -10.93
CA THR A 132 -18.43 15.22 -10.99
C THR A 132 -18.28 14.05 -10.01
N GLN A 133 -19.28 13.80 -9.15
CA GLN A 133 -19.33 12.59 -8.33
C GLN A 133 -19.51 11.38 -9.25
N ALA A 134 -18.42 10.70 -9.59
CA ALA A 134 -18.45 9.40 -10.24
C ALA A 134 -18.48 8.32 -9.16
N ALA A 135 -19.55 7.52 -9.09
CA ALA A 135 -19.76 6.25 -8.35
C ALA A 135 -19.24 6.10 -6.89
N GLY A 136 -18.66 7.14 -6.30
CA GLY A 136 -17.97 7.16 -5.02
C GLY A 136 -17.89 8.58 -4.47
N GLY A 137 -17.27 8.73 -3.30
CA GLY A 137 -17.17 10.03 -2.62
C GLY A 137 -16.38 11.08 -3.40
N ARG A 138 -16.24 12.29 -2.84
CA ARG A 138 -15.50 13.38 -3.50
C ARG A 138 -14.01 13.04 -3.61
N ALA A 139 -13.43 13.19 -4.81
CA ALA A 139 -11.99 13.08 -5.03
C ALA A 139 -11.23 14.24 -4.35
N LEU A 140 -10.03 13.95 -3.85
CA LEU A 140 -9.16 14.88 -3.13
C LEU A 140 -8.37 15.84 -4.03
N GLN A 141 -8.34 15.56 -5.34
CA GLN A 141 -7.54 16.30 -6.33
C GLN A 141 -8.39 16.63 -7.57
N ALA A 142 -8.09 17.75 -8.24
CA ALA A 142 -8.81 18.16 -9.44
C ALA A 142 -8.40 17.28 -10.63
N GLY A 143 -9.38 16.87 -11.44
CA GLY A 143 -9.14 15.94 -12.55
C GLY A 143 -8.91 14.49 -12.10
N TRP A 144 -9.26 14.18 -10.86
CA TRP A 144 -9.26 12.83 -10.30
C TRP A 144 -10.69 12.37 -10.03
N GLN A 145 -10.86 11.07 -10.00
CA GLN A 145 -12.10 10.37 -9.70
C GLN A 145 -11.87 9.43 -8.50
N SER A 146 -12.94 9.16 -7.75
CA SER A 146 -12.83 8.40 -6.51
C SER A 146 -13.45 7.02 -6.64
N MET A 147 -12.81 6.03 -6.04
CA MET A 147 -13.31 4.68 -5.89
C MET A 147 -13.48 4.37 -4.40
N SER A 148 -14.73 4.15 -4.01
CA SER A 148 -15.07 3.73 -2.66
C SER A 148 -15.22 2.22 -2.60
N GLY A 149 -14.85 1.64 -1.47
CA GLY A 149 -15.15 0.26 -1.16
C GLY A 149 -16.65 -0.03 -1.05
N SER A 150 -16.96 -1.26 -0.64
CA SER A 150 -18.32 -1.73 -0.41
C SER A 150 -18.48 -2.15 1.06
N THR A 151 -19.64 -2.65 1.44
CA THR A 151 -19.86 -3.23 2.77
C THR A 151 -18.88 -4.36 3.14
N PHE A 152 -18.21 -4.96 2.14
CA PHE A 152 -17.23 -6.03 2.36
C PHE A 152 -15.79 -5.54 2.56
N VAL A 153 -15.45 -4.35 2.06
CA VAL A 153 -14.11 -3.75 2.18
C VAL A 153 -14.26 -2.26 2.44
N SER A 154 -13.74 -1.79 3.57
CA SER A 154 -13.73 -0.36 3.88
C SER A 154 -12.54 0.33 3.21
N GLY A 155 -12.70 1.62 2.95
CA GLY A 155 -11.68 2.48 2.38
C GLY A 155 -12.11 3.13 1.09
N GLN A 156 -11.35 4.14 0.69
CA GLN A 156 -11.55 4.92 -0.51
C GLN A 156 -10.19 5.40 -1.02
N TYR A 157 -10.04 5.44 -2.33
CA TYR A 157 -8.85 5.97 -2.99
C TYR A 157 -9.27 6.75 -4.24
N ASP A 158 -8.36 7.55 -4.77
CA ASP A 158 -8.58 8.31 -5.99
C ASP A 158 -7.56 7.90 -7.05
N VAL A 159 -7.98 7.99 -8.31
CA VAL A 159 -7.11 7.88 -9.48
C VAL A 159 -7.34 9.06 -10.41
N PRO A 160 -6.37 9.46 -11.23
CA PRO A 160 -6.59 10.44 -12.29
C PRO A 160 -7.74 10.02 -13.20
N THR A 161 -8.51 10.98 -13.74
CA THR A 161 -9.52 10.65 -14.77
C THR A 161 -8.84 10.23 -16.08
N ALA A 162 -7.71 10.85 -16.42
CA ALA A 162 -6.98 10.55 -17.63
C ALA A 162 -6.31 9.17 -17.56
N GLY A 163 -6.70 8.28 -18.48
CA GLY A 163 -6.08 6.96 -18.64
C GLY A 163 -6.52 5.90 -17.63
N TRP A 164 -7.46 6.21 -16.72
CA TRP A 164 -8.01 5.24 -15.77
C TRP A 164 -9.49 4.97 -16.01
N THR A 165 -9.84 3.69 -15.90
CA THR A 165 -11.23 3.21 -15.87
C THR A 165 -11.56 2.73 -14.46
N LEU A 166 -12.63 3.26 -13.88
CA LEU A 166 -13.18 2.73 -12.62
C LEU A 166 -13.98 1.46 -12.91
N GLY A 167 -13.76 0.41 -12.12
CA GLY A 167 -14.70 -0.71 -12.02
C GLY A 167 -15.89 -0.34 -11.13
N GLU A 168 -16.73 -1.32 -10.81
CA GLU A 168 -17.80 -1.14 -9.84
C GLU A 168 -17.31 -1.44 -8.39
N PRO A 169 -17.90 -0.85 -7.34
CA PRO A 169 -17.52 -1.14 -5.95
C PRO A 169 -17.61 -2.64 -5.56
N GLY A 170 -18.48 -3.39 -6.24
CA GLY A 170 -18.66 -4.83 -6.05
C GLY A 170 -17.67 -5.70 -6.83
N ASP A 171 -17.02 -5.15 -7.85
CA ASP A 171 -16.13 -5.90 -8.72
C ASP A 171 -14.93 -6.45 -7.93
N ILE A 172 -14.48 -7.61 -8.38
CA ILE A 172 -13.37 -8.35 -7.80
C ILE A 172 -12.29 -8.52 -8.87
N ARG A 173 -11.06 -8.17 -8.53
CA ARG A 173 -9.88 -8.43 -9.36
C ARG A 173 -8.83 -9.17 -8.55
N GLY A 174 -8.10 -10.08 -9.17
CA GLY A 174 -7.12 -10.88 -8.45
C GLY A 174 -6.39 -11.87 -9.34
N TYR A 175 -5.72 -12.80 -8.67
CA TYR A 175 -4.97 -13.88 -9.30
C TYR A 175 -5.55 -15.21 -8.85
N ALA A 176 -5.53 -16.18 -9.76
CA ALA A 176 -6.02 -17.53 -9.55
C ALA A 176 -4.94 -18.55 -9.92
N ASP A 177 -5.05 -19.76 -9.42
CA ASP A 177 -4.22 -20.87 -9.88
C ASP A 177 -4.62 -21.33 -11.29
N SER A 178 -3.89 -22.32 -11.83
CA SER A 178 -4.14 -22.89 -13.15
C SER A 178 -5.52 -23.58 -13.29
N ASN A 179 -6.20 -23.87 -12.17
CA ASN A 179 -7.55 -24.43 -12.15
C ASN A 179 -8.63 -23.33 -12.02
N GLY A 180 -8.24 -22.06 -12.03
CA GLY A 180 -9.14 -20.92 -11.87
C GLY A 180 -9.59 -20.69 -10.42
N LYS A 181 -8.99 -21.36 -9.43
CA LYS A 181 -9.30 -21.10 -8.02
C LYS A 181 -8.60 -19.80 -7.59
N PRO A 182 -9.33 -18.81 -7.04
CA PRO A 182 -8.74 -17.55 -6.62
C PRO A 182 -7.73 -17.77 -5.49
N LEU A 183 -6.53 -17.20 -5.65
CA LEU A 183 -5.44 -17.22 -4.67
C LEU A 183 -5.46 -15.96 -3.79
N ILE A 184 -5.69 -14.81 -4.42
CA ILE A 184 -5.74 -13.51 -3.75
C ILE A 184 -6.59 -12.57 -4.60
N THR A 185 -7.39 -11.72 -3.93
CA THR A 185 -8.29 -10.79 -4.59
C THR A 185 -8.31 -9.44 -3.89
N ALA A 186 -8.64 -8.41 -4.66
CA ALA A 186 -8.98 -7.07 -4.24
C ALA A 186 -10.36 -6.72 -4.81
N ARG A 187 -10.99 -5.72 -4.21
CA ARG A 187 -12.32 -5.22 -4.57
C ARG A 187 -12.25 -3.77 -5.02
N ALA A 188 -13.33 -3.30 -5.64
CA ALA A 188 -13.44 -1.94 -6.13
C ALA A 188 -12.22 -1.55 -6.99
N PRO A 189 -11.91 -2.32 -8.06
CA PRO A 189 -10.70 -2.12 -8.84
C PRO A 189 -10.80 -0.89 -9.74
N SER A 190 -9.66 -0.29 -10.04
CA SER A 190 -9.48 0.69 -11.13
C SER A 190 -8.35 0.22 -12.02
N GLY A 191 -8.54 0.25 -13.34
CA GLY A 191 -7.55 -0.14 -14.34
C GLY A 191 -6.87 1.07 -14.97
N TYR A 192 -5.57 0.99 -15.24
CA TYR A 192 -4.81 2.01 -15.96
C TYR A 192 -4.41 1.52 -17.35
N ALA A 193 -4.60 2.40 -18.33
CA ALA A 193 -4.30 2.18 -19.73
C ALA A 193 -4.97 0.91 -20.28
N GLU A 194 -6.29 0.79 -20.07
CA GLU A 194 -7.08 -0.31 -20.62
C GLU A 194 -6.86 -0.46 -22.14
N GLY A 195 -6.70 -1.70 -22.59
CA GLY A 195 -6.33 -2.04 -23.96
C GLY A 195 -4.92 -1.63 -24.34
N PHE A 196 -3.96 -1.54 -23.39
CA PHE A 196 -2.57 -1.20 -23.72
C PHE A 196 -1.92 -2.18 -24.70
N CYS A 197 -2.40 -3.42 -24.73
CA CYS A 197 -1.90 -4.50 -25.56
C CYS A 197 -2.93 -4.89 -26.63
N ALA A 198 -2.52 -4.91 -27.89
CA ALA A 198 -3.41 -5.18 -29.02
C ALA A 198 -4.03 -6.60 -28.99
N ALA A 199 -3.34 -7.57 -28.38
CA ALA A 199 -3.84 -8.94 -28.24
C ALA A 199 -4.96 -9.07 -27.19
N ASP A 200 -5.12 -8.08 -26.31
CA ASP A 200 -6.17 -8.06 -25.29
C ASP A 200 -6.70 -6.66 -25.01
N LYS A 201 -7.89 -6.38 -25.53
CA LYS A 201 -8.55 -5.09 -25.32
C LYS A 201 -8.95 -4.83 -23.87
N LYS A 202 -9.00 -5.85 -23.02
CA LYS A 202 -9.30 -5.74 -21.58
C LYS A 202 -8.04 -5.75 -20.70
N SER A 203 -6.85 -5.77 -21.31
CA SER A 203 -5.61 -5.74 -20.55
C SER A 203 -5.33 -4.33 -20.04
N ASP A 204 -4.85 -4.25 -18.80
CA ASP A 204 -4.37 -3.02 -18.19
C ASP A 204 -2.88 -3.14 -17.90
N SER A 205 -2.15 -2.04 -18.02
CA SER A 205 -0.73 -2.00 -17.65
C SER A 205 -0.54 -1.83 -16.14
N ALA A 206 -1.55 -1.33 -15.42
CA ALA A 206 -1.59 -1.33 -13.98
C ALA A 206 -3.03 -1.41 -13.48
N TRP A 207 -3.21 -1.80 -12.23
CA TRP A 207 -4.49 -1.73 -11.56
C TRP A 207 -4.34 -1.50 -10.05
N VAL A 208 -5.38 -0.94 -9.46
CA VAL A 208 -5.46 -0.61 -8.03
C VAL A 208 -6.74 -1.20 -7.46
N GLY A 209 -6.73 -1.63 -6.20
CA GLY A 209 -7.94 -2.11 -5.54
C GLY A 209 -7.78 -2.17 -4.02
N LEU A 210 -8.91 -2.33 -3.34
CA LEU A 210 -8.97 -2.42 -1.88
C LEU A 210 -8.94 -3.88 -1.42
N VAL A 211 -8.19 -4.16 -0.36
CA VAL A 211 -8.09 -5.50 0.23
C VAL A 211 -8.65 -5.49 1.63
N LYS A 212 -9.52 -6.45 1.93
CA LYS A 212 -10.08 -6.64 3.28
C LYS A 212 -9.03 -7.27 4.19
N ILE A 213 -8.56 -6.51 5.17
CA ILE A 213 -7.67 -7.01 6.24
C ILE A 213 -8.35 -7.09 7.62
N GLY A 214 -9.61 -6.65 7.70
CA GLY A 214 -10.41 -6.72 8.92
C GLY A 214 -9.82 -5.89 10.05
N LYS A 215 -9.68 -6.49 11.24
CA LYS A 215 -9.07 -5.86 12.41
C LYS A 215 -7.58 -6.18 12.58
N ARG A 216 -6.94 -6.80 11.57
CA ARG A 216 -5.52 -7.12 11.65
C ARG A 216 -4.70 -5.83 11.73
N ASP A 217 -3.58 -5.91 12.45
CA ASP A 217 -2.64 -4.82 12.53
C ASP A 217 -2.03 -4.54 11.14
N PRO A 218 -1.94 -3.27 10.69
CA PRO A 218 -1.33 -2.89 9.42
C PRO A 218 0.07 -3.46 9.19
N SER A 219 0.87 -3.60 10.25
CA SER A 219 2.26 -4.09 10.17
C SER A 219 2.36 -5.62 10.05
N ASP A 220 1.32 -6.34 10.46
CA ASP A 220 1.19 -7.80 10.27
C ASP A 220 0.54 -8.12 8.92
N ALA A 221 -0.57 -7.43 8.59
CA ALA A 221 -1.31 -7.69 7.36
C ALA A 221 -0.56 -7.22 6.10
N GLY A 222 0.11 -6.07 6.17
CA GLY A 222 0.89 -5.46 5.09
C GLY A 222 1.83 -6.44 4.37
N PRO A 223 2.84 -6.99 5.07
CA PRO A 223 3.81 -7.88 4.44
C PRO A 223 3.20 -9.20 3.97
N ASP A 224 2.27 -9.80 4.74
CA ASP A 224 1.59 -11.05 4.37
C ASP A 224 0.78 -10.91 3.07
N VAL A 225 -0.06 -9.88 2.96
CA VAL A 225 -0.87 -9.68 1.73
C VAL A 225 0.01 -9.30 0.54
N THR A 226 1.03 -8.46 0.74
CA THR A 226 1.98 -8.11 -0.33
C THR A 226 2.68 -9.35 -0.87
N GLN A 227 3.15 -10.23 0.01
CA GLN A 227 3.79 -11.48 -0.36
C GLN A 227 2.80 -12.43 -1.07
N ARG A 228 1.53 -12.49 -0.65
CA ARG A 228 0.52 -13.33 -1.33
C ARG A 228 0.23 -12.87 -2.77
N PHE A 229 0.18 -11.57 -3.01
CA PHE A 229 0.08 -11.04 -4.38
C PHE A 229 1.32 -11.38 -5.20
N ALA A 230 2.51 -11.17 -4.64
CA ALA A 230 3.76 -11.53 -5.29
C ALA A 230 3.83 -13.03 -5.64
N ASP A 231 3.50 -13.88 -4.68
CA ASP A 231 3.45 -15.33 -4.83
C ASP A 231 2.47 -15.78 -5.90
N ALA A 232 1.29 -15.16 -5.97
CA ALA A 232 0.27 -15.49 -6.95
C ALA A 232 0.66 -15.04 -8.36
N ILE A 233 1.35 -13.90 -8.50
CA ILE A 233 1.89 -13.44 -9.79
C ILE A 233 3.05 -14.33 -10.26
N ALA A 234 3.91 -14.77 -9.33
CA ALA A 234 5.05 -15.62 -9.63
C ALA A 234 4.66 -17.07 -9.92
N LEU A 235 3.46 -17.52 -9.52
CA LEU A 235 3.04 -18.91 -9.66
C LEU A 235 2.96 -19.33 -11.14
N LYS A 236 3.58 -20.47 -11.45
CA LYS A 236 3.52 -21.13 -12.76
C LYS A 236 2.50 -22.26 -12.77
N LYS A 237 2.07 -22.69 -13.96
CA LYS A 237 1.14 -23.83 -14.13
C LYS A 237 1.64 -25.14 -13.50
N ASP A 238 2.95 -25.33 -13.44
CA ASP A 238 3.59 -26.52 -12.84
C ASP A 238 3.70 -26.44 -11.30
N GLY A 239 3.20 -25.38 -10.68
CA GLY A 239 3.25 -25.14 -9.23
C GLY A 239 4.56 -24.53 -8.73
N THR A 240 5.56 -24.32 -9.60
CA THR A 240 6.78 -23.59 -9.24
C THR A 240 6.54 -22.08 -9.26
N LYS A 241 7.49 -21.30 -8.73
CA LYS A 241 7.44 -19.83 -8.73
C LYS A 241 8.56 -19.24 -9.59
N ALA A 242 8.25 -18.18 -10.34
CA ALA A 242 9.25 -17.35 -11.00
C ALA A 242 10.06 -16.52 -9.98
N PRO A 243 11.23 -15.97 -10.39
CA PRO A 243 12.05 -15.13 -9.53
C PRO A 243 11.29 -13.93 -8.97
N MET A 244 11.51 -13.63 -7.70
CA MET A 244 10.97 -12.45 -7.01
C MET A 244 12.09 -11.72 -6.28
N GLY A 245 11.98 -10.40 -6.22
CA GLY A 245 12.79 -9.56 -5.36
C GLY A 245 12.45 -9.77 -3.88
N LYS A 246 13.29 -9.22 -3.01
CA LYS A 246 13.02 -9.21 -1.57
C LYS A 246 11.88 -8.22 -1.27
N LEU A 247 10.93 -8.63 -0.44
CA LEU A 247 9.95 -7.72 0.14
C LEU A 247 10.67 -6.58 0.89
N SER A 248 10.27 -5.33 0.64
CA SER A 248 10.84 -4.17 1.32
C SER A 248 10.58 -4.22 2.83
N ALA A 249 11.42 -3.52 3.60
CA ALA A 249 11.03 -3.15 4.94
C ALA A 249 9.77 -2.25 4.90
N ALA A 250 9.05 -2.18 6.03
CA ALA A 250 7.93 -1.27 6.17
C ALA A 250 8.41 0.18 6.03
N LYS A 251 7.84 0.92 5.08
CA LYS A 251 8.08 2.35 4.91
C LYS A 251 6.91 3.12 5.52
N GLN A 252 7.19 4.00 6.47
CA GLN A 252 6.16 4.90 6.99
C GLN A 252 5.83 5.97 5.95
N ILE A 253 4.55 6.15 5.67
CA ILE A 253 4.03 7.16 4.77
C ILE A 253 2.83 7.87 5.41
N LYS A 254 2.33 8.92 4.76
CA LYS A 254 1.07 9.57 5.13
C LYS A 254 0.10 9.51 3.97
N VAL A 255 -1.15 9.19 4.27
CA VAL A 255 -2.28 9.11 3.33
C VAL A 255 -3.38 10.08 3.77
N ASN A 256 -4.49 10.13 3.03
CA ASN A 256 -5.60 11.06 3.27
C ASN A 256 -5.13 12.53 3.38
N GLN A 257 -4.46 13.02 2.33
CA GLN A 257 -3.86 14.37 2.27
C GLN A 257 -2.85 14.64 3.41
N GLY A 258 -2.17 13.60 3.89
CA GLY A 258 -1.17 13.71 4.94
C GLY A 258 -1.73 13.61 6.37
N ALA A 259 -3.03 13.39 6.54
CA ALA A 259 -3.67 13.31 7.84
C ALA A 259 -3.53 11.95 8.53
N LEU A 260 -3.40 10.86 7.76
CA LEU A 260 -3.39 9.51 8.30
C LEU A 260 -2.03 8.84 8.11
N PRO A 261 -1.36 8.41 9.17
CA PRO A 261 -0.17 7.58 9.05
C PRO A 261 -0.52 6.19 8.48
N ALA A 262 0.36 5.67 7.64
CA ALA A 262 0.20 4.38 6.98
C ALA A 262 1.57 3.68 6.81
N LEU A 263 1.52 2.37 6.55
CA LEU A 263 2.70 1.57 6.23
C LEU A 263 2.63 1.12 4.77
N GLU A 264 3.77 1.22 4.09
CA GLU A 264 3.92 0.83 2.70
C GLU A 264 4.91 -0.34 2.57
N TYR A 265 4.56 -1.30 1.71
CA TYR A 265 5.40 -2.45 1.37
C TYR A 265 5.48 -2.59 -0.15
N THR A 266 6.67 -2.93 -0.66
CA THR A 266 6.92 -3.08 -2.09
C THR A 266 7.68 -4.37 -2.37
N VAL A 267 7.38 -5.01 -3.49
CA VAL A 267 8.14 -6.13 -4.05
C VAL A 267 8.04 -6.12 -5.57
N THR A 268 9.12 -6.51 -6.24
CA THR A 268 9.17 -6.69 -7.71
C THR A 268 9.23 -8.18 -8.03
N ILE A 269 8.50 -8.64 -9.05
CA ILE A 269 8.29 -10.06 -9.36
C ILE A 269 8.34 -10.28 -10.87
N GLN A 270 8.97 -11.37 -11.31
CA GLN A 270 8.72 -11.91 -12.65
C GLN A 270 7.40 -12.67 -12.68
N VAL A 271 6.60 -12.45 -13.72
CA VAL A 271 5.36 -13.23 -13.92
C VAL A 271 5.69 -14.70 -14.14
N GLY A 272 4.97 -15.59 -13.44
CA GLY A 272 5.13 -17.04 -13.54
C GLY A 272 4.77 -17.55 -14.92
N ASP A 273 3.53 -17.28 -15.32
CA ASP A 273 3.01 -17.59 -16.65
C ASP A 273 2.64 -16.28 -17.37
N PRO A 274 3.49 -15.79 -18.30
CA PRO A 274 3.18 -14.57 -19.03
C PRO A 274 1.89 -14.73 -19.84
N ASP A 275 1.02 -13.73 -19.78
CA ASP A 275 -0.15 -13.67 -20.66
C ASP A 275 0.26 -13.23 -22.08
N LYS A 276 -0.72 -13.15 -22.98
CA LYS A 276 -0.54 -12.70 -24.38
C LYS A 276 -0.01 -11.26 -24.51
N CYS A 277 0.04 -10.50 -23.42
CA CYS A 277 0.56 -9.14 -23.36
C CYS A 277 1.92 -9.06 -22.66
N ASP A 278 2.34 -10.12 -21.99
CA ASP A 278 3.63 -10.24 -21.33
C ASP A 278 4.68 -10.86 -22.26
N LYS A 279 5.90 -10.32 -22.20
CA LYS A 279 7.08 -10.98 -22.76
C LYS A 279 7.65 -11.97 -21.74
N PRO A 280 8.40 -13.00 -22.16
CA PRO A 280 9.14 -13.85 -21.23
C PRO A 280 9.98 -13.01 -20.26
N GLY A 281 9.83 -13.24 -18.95
CA GLY A 281 10.50 -12.47 -17.91
C GLY A 281 9.90 -11.09 -17.62
N ALA A 282 8.67 -10.81 -18.07
CA ALA A 282 7.95 -9.58 -17.73
C ALA A 282 7.89 -9.38 -16.21
N GLN A 283 8.11 -8.14 -15.80
CA GLN A 283 8.24 -7.75 -14.40
C GLN A 283 7.00 -6.99 -13.95
N TYR A 284 6.60 -7.23 -12.72
CA TYR A 284 5.51 -6.55 -12.03
C TYR A 284 6.05 -5.95 -10.74
N GLU A 285 5.50 -4.82 -10.33
CA GLU A 285 5.67 -4.28 -8.99
C GLU A 285 4.34 -4.37 -8.25
N VAL A 286 4.38 -4.94 -7.05
CA VAL A 286 3.26 -4.92 -6.10
C VAL A 286 3.62 -3.95 -4.99
N ARG A 287 2.75 -2.97 -4.78
CA ARG A 287 2.82 -2.04 -3.64
C ARG A 287 1.54 -2.15 -2.83
N THR A 288 1.66 -2.24 -1.52
CA THR A 288 0.50 -2.13 -0.63
C THR A 288 0.68 -0.95 0.32
N ALA A 289 -0.43 -0.32 0.67
CA ALA A 289 -0.48 0.71 1.70
C ALA A 289 -1.58 0.36 2.70
N THR A 290 -1.25 0.34 3.99
CA THR A 290 -2.15 -0.04 5.07
C THR A 290 -2.27 1.05 6.12
N TYR A 291 -3.48 1.29 6.62
CA TYR A 291 -3.71 2.17 7.76
C TYR A 291 -4.76 1.55 8.69
N SER A 292 -4.80 2.06 9.93
CA SER A 292 -5.90 1.81 10.87
C SER A 292 -6.55 3.13 11.27
N ALA A 293 -7.87 3.19 11.21
CA ALA A 293 -8.67 4.32 11.69
C ALA A 293 -10.00 3.81 12.24
N SER A 294 -10.48 4.43 13.33
CA SER A 294 -11.80 4.13 13.91
C SER A 294 -12.05 2.64 14.24
N GLY A 295 -10.99 1.91 14.62
CA GLY A 295 -11.09 0.49 14.97
C GLY A 295 -11.16 -0.49 13.79
N GLU A 296 -11.00 0.01 12.56
CA GLU A 296 -10.86 -0.79 11.35
C GLU A 296 -9.52 -0.54 10.66
N SER A 297 -9.03 -1.56 9.94
CA SER A 297 -7.86 -1.45 9.09
C SER A 297 -8.26 -1.64 7.63
N ALA A 298 -7.74 -0.78 6.76
CA ALA A 298 -7.92 -0.89 5.32
C ALA A 298 -6.57 -1.00 4.63
N MET A 299 -6.60 -1.60 3.43
CA MET A 299 -5.43 -1.80 2.61
C MET A 299 -5.75 -1.46 1.16
N LEU A 300 -4.86 -0.70 0.53
CA LEU A 300 -4.81 -0.52 -0.91
C LEU A 300 -3.71 -1.40 -1.48
N VAL A 301 -3.96 -2.04 -2.62
CA VAL A 301 -2.93 -2.67 -3.44
C VAL A 301 -2.85 -1.96 -4.78
N VAL A 302 -1.62 -1.68 -5.22
CA VAL A 302 -1.28 -1.17 -6.55
C VAL A 302 -0.39 -2.21 -7.21
N ILE A 303 -0.79 -2.67 -8.40
CA ILE A 303 0.00 -3.61 -9.18
C ILE A 303 0.25 -3.01 -10.56
N ARG A 304 1.52 -2.88 -10.93
CA ARG A 304 1.91 -2.32 -12.24
C ARG A 304 2.89 -3.22 -12.99
N ARG A 305 2.69 -3.34 -14.30
CA ARG A 305 3.66 -3.93 -15.24
C ARG A 305 4.80 -2.95 -15.44
N LEU A 306 6.03 -3.45 -15.40
CA LEU A 306 7.24 -2.67 -15.61
C LEU A 306 7.81 -2.92 -17.02
N GLY A 307 8.42 -1.89 -17.60
CA GLY A 307 9.08 -1.95 -18.92
C GLY A 307 8.11 -2.02 -20.10
N VAL A 308 6.85 -1.63 -19.92
CA VAL A 308 5.83 -1.58 -20.99
C VAL A 308 5.59 -0.14 -21.46
N ALA A 309 5.16 0.04 -22.72
CA ALA A 309 5.04 1.37 -23.33
C ALA A 309 4.10 2.34 -22.58
N LYS A 310 3.08 1.82 -21.91
CA LYS A 310 2.15 2.57 -21.07
C LYS A 310 2.31 2.20 -19.58
N GLU A 311 3.55 2.05 -19.11
CA GLU A 311 3.82 1.79 -17.69
C GLU A 311 3.27 2.94 -16.83
N LEU A 312 2.68 2.60 -15.68
CA LEU A 312 2.29 3.59 -14.66
C LEU A 312 3.55 4.13 -13.98
N PRO A 313 3.86 5.44 -14.05
CA PRO A 313 5.01 6.00 -13.36
C PRO A 313 4.94 5.80 -11.85
N ALA A 314 6.06 5.49 -11.22
CA ALA A 314 6.12 5.27 -9.76
C ALA A 314 5.57 6.46 -8.95
N ALA A 315 5.85 7.69 -9.40
CA ALA A 315 5.36 8.91 -8.77
C ALA A 315 3.82 9.06 -8.85
N ASP A 316 3.18 8.49 -9.87
CA ASP A 316 1.72 8.52 -9.96
C ASP A 316 1.10 7.43 -9.06
N ALA A 317 1.75 6.27 -8.94
CA ALA A 317 1.39 5.28 -7.92
C ALA A 317 1.52 5.86 -6.50
N ASP A 318 2.56 6.65 -6.20
CA ASP A 318 2.72 7.35 -4.92
C ASP A 318 1.54 8.28 -4.62
N LYS A 319 1.14 9.09 -5.62
CA LYS A 319 0.01 10.01 -5.46
C LYS A 319 -1.29 9.27 -5.21
N ILE A 320 -1.54 8.16 -5.92
CA ILE A 320 -2.73 7.31 -5.72
C ILE A 320 -2.75 6.74 -4.31
N ILE A 321 -1.63 6.14 -3.88
CA ILE A 321 -1.48 5.62 -2.51
C ILE A 321 -1.74 6.72 -1.47
N GLY A 322 -1.23 7.94 -1.69
CA GLY A 322 -1.43 9.09 -0.81
C GLY A 322 -2.90 9.53 -0.65
N THR A 323 -3.80 9.08 -1.53
CA THR A 323 -5.24 9.38 -1.44
C THR A 323 -6.04 8.37 -0.63
N LEU A 324 -5.43 7.25 -0.23
CA LEU A 324 -6.07 6.21 0.58
C LEU A 324 -6.63 6.81 1.87
N ARG A 325 -7.91 6.53 2.16
CA ARG A 325 -8.62 7.10 3.31
C ARG A 325 -9.83 6.26 3.73
N PRO A 326 -10.36 6.46 4.96
CA PRO A 326 -11.65 5.91 5.35
C PRO A 326 -12.76 6.31 4.38
N GLN A 327 -13.70 5.40 4.17
CA GLN A 327 -14.92 5.70 3.44
C GLN A 327 -15.77 6.67 4.27
N SER A 328 -16.19 7.77 3.65
CA SER A 328 -17.06 8.79 4.24
C SER A 328 -18.54 8.44 4.16
#